data_AF-A0AAE3SGF6-F1
#
_entry.id   AF-A0AAE3SGF6-F1
#
_cell.length_a   1.000
_cell.length_b   1.000
_cell.length_c   1.000
_cell.angle_alpha   90.00
_cell.angle_beta   90.00
_cell.angle_gamma   90.00
#
_symmetry.space_group_name_H-M   'P 1'
#
loop_
_entity.id
_entity.type
_entity.pdbx_description
1 polymer ?
#
loop_
_entity_poly.entity_id
_entity_poly.type
_entity_poly.pdbx_seq_one_letter_code
_entity_poly.pdbx_strand_id
1 'polypeptide(L)'
;MKKFLFLILFLISVVANAQELQCSVSVVSPSVQGTNKQVYETMQTAIMEFVNGQKWTDNIFSPEERIECSILINIKEVISSNEFSGTIQVQARRPVYNSSYRSMLFNYLDQEFKFKYEEFEPLVYNPNSISSNLVGVISYYAYVILGLDYDSFAKNGGTKYMEQAEKIVSMSQNSRYAGWRSYESKTNRYWFVENYLNEVHRPMRDCIYQYHRLGLDKMSEKPEDGRKQVLSAIEKLTKVHRQRPGTFAMELFFDAKSDELVNIFSESFSMERQRAIEVLTEVDPANSSKYSEKLTQKQ
;
A
#
# COMPACT_ATOMS: atom_id res chain seq x y z
N MET A 1 12.09 -54.68 -5.40
CA MET A 1 12.75 -53.37 -5.57
C MET A 1 11.97 -52.37 -6.45
N LYS A 2 11.10 -52.80 -7.39
CA LYS A 2 10.29 -51.87 -8.21
C LYS A 2 9.13 -51.15 -7.48
N LYS A 3 8.70 -51.63 -6.31
CA LYS A 3 7.64 -50.98 -5.49
C LYS A 3 8.16 -49.86 -4.57
N PHE A 4 9.48 -49.77 -4.35
CA PHE A 4 10.08 -48.73 -3.51
C PHE A 4 10.38 -47.43 -4.30
N LEU A 5 10.48 -47.52 -5.63
CA LEU A 5 10.68 -46.35 -6.51
C LEU A 5 9.41 -45.48 -6.65
N PHE A 6 8.23 -46.07 -6.49
CA PHE A 6 6.96 -45.35 -6.61
C PHE A 6 6.63 -44.49 -5.39
N LEU A 7 7.23 -44.78 -4.23
CA LEU A 7 7.01 -44.02 -3.00
C LEU A 7 7.87 -42.74 -2.95
N ILE A 8 9.01 -42.73 -3.65
CA ILE A 8 9.91 -41.56 -3.75
C ILE A 8 9.36 -40.53 -4.75
N LEU A 9 8.53 -40.95 -5.72
CA LEU A 9 7.89 -40.04 -6.67
C LEU A 9 6.72 -39.23 -6.08
N PHE A 10 6.24 -39.59 -4.88
CA PHE A 10 5.17 -38.86 -4.19
C PHE A 10 5.70 -37.83 -3.17
N LEU A 11 7.02 -37.68 -3.08
CA LEU A 11 7.73 -36.74 -2.21
C LEU A 11 8.33 -35.54 -2.96
N ILE A 12 7.97 -35.36 -4.25
CA ILE A 12 8.09 -34.05 -4.89
C ILE A 12 6.95 -33.23 -4.31
N SER A 13 7.18 -32.71 -3.11
CA SER A 13 6.44 -31.60 -2.53
C SER A 13 6.36 -30.54 -3.62
N VAL A 14 5.16 -30.34 -4.14
CA VAL A 14 4.81 -29.16 -4.91
C VAL A 14 5.18 -27.99 -4.00
N VAL A 15 6.33 -27.38 -4.25
CA VAL A 15 6.64 -26.06 -3.74
C VAL A 15 5.62 -25.15 -4.39
N ALA A 16 4.45 -25.04 -3.75
CA ALA A 16 3.47 -24.05 -4.09
C ALA A 16 4.16 -22.71 -3.84
N ASN A 17 4.54 -22.04 -4.92
CA ASN A 17 4.99 -20.67 -4.87
C ASN A 17 3.77 -19.84 -4.46
N ALA A 18 3.59 -19.67 -3.14
CA ALA A 18 2.70 -18.66 -2.63
C ALA A 18 3.35 -17.32 -2.99
N GLN A 19 2.76 -16.65 -3.97
CA GLN A 19 3.08 -15.28 -4.33
C GLN A 19 1.84 -14.48 -3.94
N GLU A 20 1.89 -13.81 -2.79
CA GLU A 20 0.74 -13.07 -2.27
C GLU A 20 0.49 -11.79 -3.07
N LEU A 21 1.57 -11.23 -3.61
CA LEU A 21 1.55 -10.01 -4.40
C LEU A 21 1.56 -10.34 -5.89
N GLN A 22 0.79 -9.58 -6.66
CA GLN A 22 0.93 -9.44 -8.10
C GLN A 22 1.40 -8.01 -8.39
N CYS A 23 2.72 -7.81 -8.27
CA CYS A 23 3.36 -6.52 -8.42
C CYS A 23 3.95 -6.33 -9.82
N SER A 24 3.51 -5.30 -10.53
CA SER A 24 4.26 -4.79 -11.69
C SER A 24 5.35 -3.84 -11.23
N VAL A 25 6.53 -3.89 -11.84
CA VAL A 25 7.65 -3.00 -11.52
C VAL A 25 8.11 -2.32 -12.80
N SER A 26 8.30 -1.00 -12.73
CA SER A 26 8.89 -0.21 -13.80
C SER A 26 10.01 0.66 -13.25
N VAL A 27 11.16 0.66 -13.93
CA VAL A 27 12.29 1.54 -13.62
C VAL A 27 12.50 2.47 -14.81
N VAL A 28 12.38 3.77 -14.58
CA VAL A 28 12.54 4.81 -15.60
C VAL A 28 13.62 5.79 -15.19
N SER A 29 14.33 6.37 -16.16
CA SER A 29 15.43 7.30 -15.91
C SER A 29 15.44 8.49 -16.89
N PRO A 30 14.32 9.22 -17.08
CA PRO A 30 14.21 10.26 -18.11
C PRO A 30 15.18 11.43 -17.90
N SER A 31 15.60 11.68 -16.66
CA SER A 31 16.52 12.77 -16.29
C SER A 31 18.00 12.37 -16.37
N VAL A 32 18.31 11.08 -16.50
CA VAL A 32 19.69 10.58 -16.55
C VAL A 32 20.14 10.46 -18.01
N GLN A 33 21.21 11.18 -18.36
CA GLN A 33 21.85 11.06 -19.67
C GLN A 33 22.90 9.94 -19.63
N GLY A 34 22.83 8.98 -20.55
CA GLY A 34 23.80 7.87 -20.61
C GLY A 34 23.37 6.71 -21.50
N THR A 35 24.31 5.82 -21.81
CA THR A 35 24.13 4.66 -22.69
C THR A 35 23.86 3.35 -21.96
N ASN A 36 24.22 3.23 -20.67
CA ASN A 36 23.99 2.01 -19.92
C ASN A 36 22.54 1.92 -19.43
N LYS A 37 21.62 1.62 -20.36
CA LYS A 37 20.22 1.33 -20.04
C LYS A 37 20.03 -0.06 -19.44
N GLN A 38 21.00 -0.95 -19.65
CA GLN A 38 20.93 -2.35 -19.24
C GLN A 38 20.84 -2.49 -17.72
N VAL A 39 21.57 -1.68 -16.95
CA VAL A 39 21.47 -1.69 -15.47
C VAL A 39 20.05 -1.43 -14.95
N TYR A 40 19.25 -0.62 -15.65
CA TYR A 40 17.87 -0.33 -15.25
C TYR A 40 16.92 -1.48 -15.60
N GLU A 41 17.15 -2.15 -16.72
CA GLU A 41 16.40 -3.34 -17.14
C GLU A 41 16.67 -4.52 -16.20
N THR A 42 17.94 -4.73 -15.81
CA THR A 42 18.31 -5.75 -14.82
C THR A 42 17.73 -5.41 -13.45
N MET A 43 17.80 -4.14 -13.02
CA MET A 43 17.20 -3.67 -11.77
C MET A 43 15.70 -3.90 -11.73
N GLN A 44 14.99 -3.55 -12.80
CA GLN A 44 13.53 -3.77 -12.90
C GLN A 44 13.19 -5.26 -12.73
N THR A 45 13.93 -6.12 -13.43
CA THR A 45 13.73 -7.57 -13.39
C THR A 45 14.02 -8.11 -11.98
N ALA A 46 15.15 -7.73 -11.37
CA ALA A 46 15.53 -8.18 -10.04
C ALA A 46 14.52 -7.77 -8.96
N ILE A 47 14.01 -6.52 -9.00
CA ILE A 47 12.99 -6.06 -8.05
C ILE A 47 11.65 -6.79 -8.29
N MET A 48 11.26 -7.00 -9.55
CA MET A 48 10.04 -7.74 -9.88
C MET A 48 10.10 -9.19 -9.40
N GLU A 49 11.20 -9.88 -9.63
CA GLU A 49 11.43 -11.25 -9.16
C GLU A 49 11.48 -11.32 -7.64
N PHE A 50 12.10 -10.34 -6.98
CA PHE A 50 12.14 -10.27 -5.53
C PHE A 50 10.75 -10.09 -4.91
N VAL A 51 9.98 -9.08 -5.34
CA VAL A 51 8.67 -8.78 -4.74
C VAL A 51 7.68 -9.92 -4.96
N ASN A 52 7.65 -10.48 -6.17
CA ASN A 52 6.69 -11.54 -6.52
C ASN A 52 7.19 -12.94 -6.13
N GLY A 53 8.50 -13.15 -5.95
CA GLY A 53 9.08 -14.44 -5.59
C GLY A 53 9.27 -14.64 -4.08
N GLN A 54 9.34 -13.56 -3.31
CA GLN A 54 9.44 -13.62 -1.85
C GLN A 54 8.12 -14.10 -1.24
N LYS A 55 8.20 -15.07 -0.31
CA LYS A 55 7.09 -15.46 0.55
C LYS A 55 6.94 -14.42 1.67
N TRP A 56 5.86 -13.66 1.67
CA TRP A 56 5.61 -12.60 2.67
C TRP A 56 4.76 -13.06 3.85
N THR A 57 3.95 -14.09 3.65
CA THR A 57 3.00 -14.63 4.62
C THR A 57 3.02 -16.16 4.61
N ASP A 58 2.37 -16.80 5.58
CA ASP A 58 2.16 -18.26 5.55
C ASP A 58 0.83 -18.65 4.90
N ASN A 59 0.07 -17.67 4.40
CA ASN A 59 -1.23 -17.90 3.79
C ASN A 59 -1.07 -18.36 2.34
N ILE A 60 -1.99 -19.20 1.88
CA ILE A 60 -2.00 -19.71 0.52
C ILE A 60 -2.98 -18.85 -0.27
N PHE A 61 -2.48 -18.25 -1.35
CA PHE A 61 -3.25 -17.39 -2.25
C PHE A 61 -3.53 -18.11 -3.56
N SER A 62 -4.79 -18.11 -3.98
CA SER A 62 -5.16 -18.42 -5.36
C SER A 62 -4.70 -17.28 -6.28
N PRO A 63 -4.44 -17.50 -7.58
CA PRO A 63 -4.04 -16.44 -8.51
C PRO A 63 -4.97 -15.22 -8.51
N GLU A 64 -6.27 -15.45 -8.31
CA GLU A 64 -7.31 -14.42 -8.28
C GLU A 64 -7.38 -13.65 -6.95
N GLU A 65 -6.77 -14.19 -5.89
CA GLU A 65 -6.72 -13.58 -4.56
C GLU A 65 -5.46 -12.72 -4.37
N ARG A 66 -4.50 -12.80 -5.30
CA ARG A 66 -3.25 -12.05 -5.22
C ARG A 66 -3.51 -10.55 -5.19
N ILE A 67 -2.79 -9.85 -4.33
CA ILE A 67 -2.97 -8.41 -4.13
C ILE A 67 -2.31 -7.69 -5.30
N GLU A 68 -3.11 -6.93 -6.04
CA GLU A 68 -2.62 -6.16 -7.18
C GLU A 68 -1.88 -4.91 -6.71
N CYS A 69 -0.61 -4.79 -7.09
CA CYS A 69 0.18 -3.62 -6.78
C CYS A 69 1.13 -3.23 -7.93
N SER A 70 1.66 -2.01 -7.85
CA SER A 70 2.66 -1.55 -8.80
C SER A 70 3.68 -0.65 -8.14
N ILE A 71 4.93 -0.79 -8.58
CA ILE A 71 6.08 0.00 -8.16
C ILE A 71 6.65 0.71 -9.39
N LEU A 72 6.71 2.04 -9.35
CA LEU A 72 7.41 2.84 -10.33
C LEU A 72 8.59 3.53 -9.67
N ILE A 73 9.80 3.19 -10.09
CA ILE A 73 11.02 3.84 -9.66
C ILE A 73 11.46 4.81 -10.74
N ASN A 74 11.58 6.09 -10.39
CA ASN A 74 12.11 7.12 -11.26
C ASN A 74 13.52 7.50 -10.79
N ILE A 75 14.53 7.06 -11.52
CA ILE A 75 15.94 7.40 -11.27
C ILE A 75 16.18 8.84 -11.73
N LYS A 76 16.50 9.71 -10.77
CA LYS A 76 16.80 11.12 -11.01
C LYS A 76 18.29 11.39 -11.16
N GLU A 77 19.12 10.67 -10.40
CA GLU A 77 20.56 10.90 -10.34
C GLU A 77 21.32 9.59 -10.15
N VAL A 78 22.50 9.49 -10.80
CA VAL A 78 23.50 8.44 -10.59
C VAL A 78 24.63 9.05 -9.77
N ILE A 79 24.73 8.65 -8.50
CA ILE A 79 25.66 9.22 -7.53
C ILE A 79 27.05 8.58 -7.67
N SER A 80 27.07 7.26 -7.86
CA SER A 80 28.27 6.49 -8.21
C SER A 80 27.90 5.35 -9.14
N SER A 81 28.87 4.53 -9.55
CA SER A 81 28.64 3.39 -10.47
C SER A 81 27.50 2.46 -10.05
N ASN A 82 27.23 2.35 -8.74
CA ASN A 82 26.24 1.45 -8.13
C ASN A 82 25.25 2.15 -7.19
N GLU A 83 25.32 3.48 -7.05
CA GLU A 83 24.46 4.22 -6.11
C GLU A 83 23.58 5.20 -6.86
N PHE A 84 22.28 5.10 -6.62
CA PHE A 84 21.24 5.82 -7.36
C PHE A 84 20.37 6.61 -6.39
N SER A 85 19.84 7.73 -6.87
CA SER A 85 18.85 8.55 -6.16
C SER A 85 17.68 8.87 -7.07
N GLY A 86 16.47 8.86 -6.50
CA GLY A 86 15.25 8.97 -7.26
C GLY A 86 14.02 9.02 -6.36
N THR A 87 12.89 8.61 -6.93
CA THR A 87 11.62 8.48 -6.22
C THR A 87 11.02 7.12 -6.48
N ILE A 88 10.24 6.61 -5.52
CA ILE A 88 9.48 5.38 -5.68
C ILE A 88 8.00 5.69 -5.48
N GLN A 89 7.17 5.37 -6.49
CA GLN A 89 5.73 5.42 -6.38
C GLN A 89 5.20 4.01 -6.18
N VAL A 90 4.41 3.82 -5.11
CA VAL A 90 3.83 2.53 -4.74
C VAL A 90 2.32 2.65 -4.76
N GLN A 91 1.69 1.68 -5.41
CA GLN A 91 0.25 1.60 -5.56
C GLN A 91 -0.25 0.21 -5.19
N ALA A 92 -1.38 0.11 -4.49
CA ALA A 92 -2.08 -1.14 -4.25
C ALA A 92 -3.58 -0.99 -4.43
N ARG A 93 -4.21 -2.03 -4.97
CA ARG A 93 -5.63 -2.08 -5.29
C ARG A 93 -6.26 -3.35 -4.74
N ARG A 94 -7.53 -3.22 -4.35
CA ARG A 94 -8.36 -4.32 -3.86
C ARG A 94 -9.57 -4.49 -4.77
N PRO A 95 -9.88 -5.71 -5.23
CA PRO A 95 -11.13 -5.97 -5.95
C PRO A 95 -12.34 -5.73 -5.03
N VAL A 96 -13.42 -5.19 -5.58
CA VAL A 96 -14.71 -5.11 -4.88
C VAL A 96 -15.53 -6.36 -5.19
N TYR A 97 -16.10 -6.97 -4.15
CA TYR A 97 -16.82 -8.24 -4.28
C TYR A 97 -17.95 -8.16 -5.32
N ASN A 98 -18.00 -9.15 -6.20
CA ASN A 98 -18.99 -9.27 -7.27
C ASN A 98 -19.04 -8.03 -8.21
N SER A 99 -17.88 -7.42 -8.47
CA SER A 99 -17.73 -6.27 -9.36
C SER A 99 -16.41 -6.35 -10.12
N SER A 100 -16.34 -5.70 -11.30
CA SER A 100 -15.08 -5.46 -12.00
C SER A 100 -14.30 -4.27 -11.43
N TYR A 101 -14.88 -3.56 -10.46
CA TYR A 101 -14.28 -2.39 -9.86
C TYR A 101 -13.14 -2.77 -8.90
N ARG A 102 -12.04 -2.02 -8.97
CA ARG A 102 -10.88 -2.16 -8.08
C ARG A 102 -10.68 -0.86 -7.32
N SER A 103 -10.79 -0.94 -6.01
CA SER A 103 -10.65 0.18 -5.09
C SER A 103 -9.18 0.42 -4.77
N MET A 104 -8.75 1.68 -4.79
CA MET A 104 -7.37 2.05 -4.45
C MET A 104 -7.15 1.96 -2.94
N LEU A 105 -6.22 1.13 -2.47
CA LEU A 105 -5.90 1.02 -1.03
C LEU A 105 -4.77 1.96 -0.62
N PHE A 106 -3.78 2.15 -1.48
CA PHE A 106 -2.56 2.89 -1.17
C PHE A 106 -2.00 3.54 -2.42
N ASN A 107 -1.76 4.85 -2.40
CA ASN A 107 -1.06 5.59 -3.46
C ASN A 107 -0.05 6.52 -2.79
N TYR A 108 1.25 6.25 -2.91
CA TYR A 108 2.26 7.13 -2.32
C TYR A 108 3.47 7.30 -3.23
N LEU A 109 3.90 8.54 -3.39
CA LEU A 109 5.17 8.91 -4.01
C LEU A 109 6.17 9.25 -2.91
N ASP A 110 7.06 8.30 -2.62
CA ASP A 110 8.16 8.52 -1.71
C ASP A 110 9.30 9.23 -2.44
N GLN A 111 9.64 10.41 -1.93
CA GLN A 111 10.71 11.25 -2.46
C GLN A 111 12.10 10.86 -1.91
N GLU A 112 12.15 10.12 -0.80
CA GLU A 112 13.37 9.76 -0.09
C GLU A 112 13.83 8.35 -0.48
N PHE A 113 14.14 8.17 -1.76
CA PHE A 113 14.58 6.89 -2.32
C PHE A 113 15.98 6.96 -2.92
N LYS A 114 16.97 6.65 -2.07
CA LYS A 114 18.37 6.50 -2.45
C LYS A 114 18.85 5.10 -2.07
N PHE A 115 19.55 4.41 -2.96
CA PHE A 115 19.90 3.01 -2.76
C PHE A 115 21.12 2.60 -3.57
N LYS A 116 21.70 1.45 -3.20
CA LYS A 116 22.69 0.76 -4.02
C LYS A 116 22.05 -0.41 -4.75
N TYR A 117 22.53 -0.68 -5.96
CA TYR A 117 22.16 -1.85 -6.73
C TYR A 117 23.38 -2.33 -7.52
N GLU A 118 23.64 -3.63 -7.43
CA GLU A 118 24.64 -4.32 -8.23
C GLU A 118 23.99 -5.35 -9.13
N GLU A 119 24.39 -5.35 -10.39
CA GLU A 119 23.85 -6.28 -11.37
C GLU A 119 24.18 -7.72 -10.97
N PHE A 120 23.20 -8.60 -11.15
CA PHE A 120 23.29 -10.03 -10.85
C PHE A 120 23.44 -10.38 -9.35
N GLU A 121 23.48 -9.40 -8.45
CA GLU A 121 23.39 -9.67 -7.01
C GLU A 121 21.93 -9.98 -6.64
N PRO A 122 21.65 -11.15 -6.01
CA PRO A 122 20.28 -11.50 -5.65
C PRO A 122 19.76 -10.60 -4.51
N LEU A 123 18.56 -10.08 -4.70
CA LEU A 123 17.84 -9.37 -3.64
C LEU A 123 17.21 -10.41 -2.69
N VAL A 124 17.68 -10.45 -1.44
CA VAL A 124 17.22 -11.40 -0.43
C VAL A 124 16.75 -10.66 0.82
N TYR A 125 15.51 -10.92 1.22
CA TYR A 125 14.97 -10.41 2.48
C TYR A 125 15.36 -11.33 3.65
N ASN A 126 15.89 -10.72 4.71
CA ASN A 126 16.08 -11.40 5.99
C ASN A 126 15.24 -10.67 7.06
N PRO A 127 14.27 -11.35 7.70
CA PRO A 127 13.43 -10.74 8.74
C PRO A 127 14.19 -10.17 9.94
N ASN A 128 15.45 -10.59 10.15
CA ASN A 128 16.27 -10.19 11.29
C ASN A 128 17.37 -9.18 10.94
N SER A 129 17.55 -8.85 9.66
CA SER A 129 18.58 -7.88 9.23
C SER A 129 18.26 -7.31 7.85
N ILE A 130 18.42 -6.00 7.69
CA ILE A 130 18.27 -5.35 6.38
C ILE A 130 19.64 -5.21 5.72
N SER A 131 19.88 -6.00 4.67
CA SER A 131 21.15 -6.07 3.95
C SER A 131 21.42 -4.84 3.08
N SER A 132 20.37 -4.25 2.50
CA SER A 132 20.47 -3.05 1.67
C SER A 132 19.23 -2.17 1.79
N ASN A 133 19.38 -0.87 1.52
CA ASN A 133 18.25 0.06 1.57
C ASN A 133 17.19 -0.26 0.50
N LEU A 134 17.62 -0.76 -0.68
CA LEU A 134 16.69 -1.21 -1.72
C LEU A 134 15.78 -2.32 -1.18
N VAL A 135 16.36 -3.39 -0.62
CA VAL A 135 15.61 -4.49 -0.02
C VAL A 135 14.71 -3.98 1.12
N GLY A 136 15.24 -3.10 1.99
CA GLY A 136 14.49 -2.53 3.10
C GLY A 136 13.26 -1.74 2.68
N VAL A 137 13.39 -0.82 1.72
CA VAL A 137 12.27 0.00 1.22
C VAL A 137 11.21 -0.87 0.53
N ILE A 138 11.63 -1.78 -0.35
CA ILE A 138 10.68 -2.64 -1.08
C ILE A 138 9.94 -3.58 -0.12
N SER A 139 10.65 -4.18 0.84
CA SER A 139 10.04 -5.05 1.86
C SER A 139 9.09 -4.29 2.78
N TYR A 140 9.46 -3.07 3.17
CA TYR A 140 8.59 -2.19 3.95
C TYR A 140 7.24 -1.96 3.23
N TYR A 141 7.28 -1.63 1.94
CA TYR A 141 6.07 -1.40 1.17
C TYR A 141 5.26 -2.67 0.93
N ALA A 142 5.89 -3.82 0.73
CA ALA A 142 5.20 -5.10 0.65
C ALA A 142 4.37 -5.37 1.93
N TYR A 143 4.95 -5.15 3.12
CA TYR A 143 4.23 -5.32 4.39
C TYR A 143 3.17 -4.25 4.65
N VAL A 144 3.38 -3.00 4.21
CA VAL A 144 2.34 -1.97 4.24
C VAL A 144 1.13 -2.37 3.40
N ILE A 145 1.37 -2.86 2.17
CA ILE A 145 0.32 -3.32 1.26
C ILE A 145 -0.47 -4.47 1.90
N LEU A 146 0.22 -5.47 2.46
CA LEU A 146 -0.41 -6.58 3.17
C LEU A 146 -1.21 -6.11 4.39
N GLY A 147 -0.68 -5.17 5.16
CA GLY A 147 -1.38 -4.60 6.32
C GLY A 147 -2.71 -3.96 5.92
N LEU A 148 -2.68 -3.09 4.91
CA LEU A 148 -3.88 -2.41 4.40
C LEU A 148 -4.89 -3.39 3.79
N ASP A 149 -4.40 -4.38 3.03
CA ASP A 149 -5.26 -5.38 2.41
C ASP A 149 -5.98 -6.22 3.46
N TYR A 150 -5.27 -6.77 4.45
CA TYR A 150 -5.90 -7.59 5.49
C TYR A 150 -6.86 -6.79 6.38
N ASP A 151 -6.56 -5.53 6.69
CA ASP A 151 -7.48 -4.65 7.42
C ASP A 151 -8.75 -4.34 6.62
N SER A 152 -8.68 -4.36 5.28
CA SER A 152 -9.85 -4.18 4.42
C SER A 152 -10.81 -5.38 4.45
N PHE A 153 -10.33 -6.57 4.81
CA PHE A 153 -11.14 -7.80 4.88
C PHE A 153 -11.54 -8.20 6.30
N ALA A 154 -10.75 -7.83 7.31
CA ALA A 154 -11.02 -8.16 8.71
C ALA A 154 -10.58 -7.03 9.65
N LYS A 155 -11.35 -6.79 10.71
CA LYS A 155 -11.00 -5.78 11.72
C LYS A 155 -9.62 -6.08 12.33
N ASN A 156 -8.69 -5.15 12.15
CA ASN A 156 -7.30 -5.26 12.61
C ASN A 156 -6.54 -6.49 12.07
N GLY A 157 -6.99 -7.10 10.96
CA GLY A 157 -6.34 -8.27 10.36
C GLY A 157 -4.90 -8.00 9.87
N GLY A 158 -4.58 -6.75 9.58
CA GLY A 158 -3.30 -6.28 9.08
C GLY A 158 -2.22 -6.01 10.13
N THR A 159 -2.55 -6.09 11.43
CA THR A 159 -1.63 -5.71 12.52
C THR A 159 -0.28 -6.40 12.39
N LYS A 160 -0.28 -7.74 12.20
CA LYS A 160 0.94 -8.55 12.06
C LYS A 160 1.88 -8.02 10.97
N TYR A 161 1.33 -7.57 9.85
CA TYR A 161 2.13 -7.08 8.71
C TYR A 161 2.62 -5.66 8.95
N MET A 162 1.79 -4.80 9.54
CA MET A 162 2.21 -3.45 9.89
C MET A 162 3.31 -3.46 10.97
N GLU A 163 3.28 -4.41 11.91
CA GLU A 163 4.36 -4.66 12.87
C GLU A 163 5.67 -5.14 12.18
N GLN A 164 5.58 -5.91 11.08
CA GLN A 164 6.78 -6.22 10.29
C GLN A 164 7.34 -4.97 9.61
N ALA A 165 6.49 -4.08 9.09
CA ALA A 165 6.93 -2.79 8.55
C ALA A 165 7.60 -1.93 9.64
N GLU A 166 7.05 -1.89 10.86
CA GLU A 166 7.65 -1.23 12.03
C GLU A 166 9.02 -1.82 12.39
N LYS A 167 9.16 -3.15 12.32
CA LYS A 167 10.43 -3.84 12.55
C LYS A 167 11.49 -3.40 11.53
N ILE A 168 11.12 -3.26 10.26
CA ILE A 168 12.03 -2.77 9.20
C ILE A 168 12.46 -1.33 9.48
N VAL A 169 11.52 -0.46 9.86
CA VAL A 169 11.81 0.92 10.29
C VAL A 169 12.79 0.93 11.47
N SER A 170 12.56 0.08 12.47
CA SER A 170 13.40 -0.05 13.67
C SER A 170 14.83 -0.49 13.32
N MET A 171 14.98 -1.49 12.45
CA MET A 171 16.29 -1.96 11.99
C MET A 171 17.02 -0.91 11.12
N SER A 172 16.28 0.01 10.49
CA SER A 172 16.82 1.01 9.57
C SER A 172 17.13 2.36 10.22
N GLN A 173 16.94 2.52 11.54
CA GLN A 173 17.21 3.79 12.25
C GLN A 173 18.66 4.26 12.13
N ASN A 174 19.62 3.34 12.02
CA ASN A 174 21.05 3.67 11.85
C ASN A 174 21.47 3.78 10.37
N SER A 175 20.53 3.61 9.43
CA SER A 175 20.80 3.71 7.99
C SER A 175 21.28 5.09 7.60
N ARG A 176 22.32 5.20 6.76
CA ARG A 176 22.73 6.50 6.22
C ARG A 176 21.71 7.14 5.28
N TYR A 177 20.68 6.39 4.87
CA TYR A 177 19.61 6.85 3.99
C TYR A 177 18.47 7.48 4.78
N ALA A 178 17.87 8.54 4.23
CA ALA A 178 16.74 9.24 4.82
C ALA A 178 15.41 8.50 4.60
N GLY A 179 14.37 8.95 5.28
CA GLY A 179 12.99 8.44 5.22
C GLY A 179 12.67 7.39 6.28
N TRP A 180 13.61 7.08 7.17
CA TRP A 180 13.46 6.05 8.21
C TRP A 180 13.25 6.62 9.61
N ARG A 181 13.51 7.91 9.84
CA ARG A 181 13.55 8.47 11.20
C ARG A 181 12.47 9.51 11.42
N SER A 182 12.01 9.62 12.66
CA SER A 182 10.95 10.56 13.06
C SER A 182 11.31 12.04 12.89
N TYR A 183 12.60 12.38 12.98
CA TYR A 183 13.08 13.77 12.96
C TYR A 183 13.47 14.27 11.56
N GLU A 184 13.41 13.42 10.53
CA GLU A 184 13.78 13.80 9.14
C GLU A 184 12.65 14.56 8.43
N SER A 185 11.41 14.08 8.60
CA SER A 185 10.19 14.67 8.04
C SER A 185 9.01 14.22 8.88
N LYS A 186 7.84 14.86 8.72
CA LYS A 186 6.55 14.40 9.27
C LYS A 186 5.81 13.43 8.32
N THR A 187 6.28 13.31 7.09
CA THR A 187 5.68 12.49 6.02
C THR A 187 6.75 11.55 5.47
N ASN A 188 6.95 10.42 6.16
CA ASN A 188 7.91 9.40 5.76
C ASN A 188 7.49 8.01 6.23
N ARG A 189 8.31 7.00 5.93
CA ARG A 189 8.02 5.59 6.26
C ARG A 189 7.87 5.35 7.76
N TYR A 190 8.63 6.07 8.60
CA TYR A 190 8.43 6.03 10.05
C TYR A 190 7.03 6.50 10.46
N TRP A 191 6.64 7.69 10.00
CA TRP A 191 5.38 8.30 10.44
C TRP A 191 4.16 7.56 9.92
N PHE A 192 4.22 6.96 8.74
CA PHE A 192 3.09 6.17 8.25
C PHE A 192 2.79 4.99 9.19
N VAL A 193 3.79 4.18 9.52
CA VAL A 193 3.61 3.01 10.38
C VAL A 193 3.29 3.40 11.82
N GLU A 194 3.97 4.41 12.37
CA GLU A 194 3.64 4.92 13.71
C GLU A 194 2.20 5.39 13.77
N ASN A 195 1.77 6.22 12.82
CA ASN A 195 0.39 6.70 12.79
C ASN A 195 -0.58 5.52 12.65
N TYR A 196 -0.31 4.56 11.78
CA TYR A 196 -1.24 3.45 11.55
C TYR A 196 -1.39 2.51 12.75
N LEU A 197 -0.30 2.22 13.47
CA LEU A 197 -0.32 1.33 14.64
C LEU A 197 -0.74 2.04 15.94
N ASN A 198 -0.65 3.36 16.00
CA ASN A 198 -1.03 4.11 17.19
C ASN A 198 -2.51 3.90 17.55
N GLU A 199 -2.79 3.71 18.84
CA GLU A 199 -4.15 3.48 19.34
C GLU A 199 -5.12 4.63 18.99
N VAL A 200 -4.61 5.87 18.91
CA VAL A 200 -5.37 7.05 18.49
C VAL A 200 -5.96 6.87 17.08
N HIS A 201 -5.28 6.12 16.22
CA HIS A 201 -5.67 5.86 14.84
C HIS A 201 -6.46 4.56 14.65
N ARG A 202 -6.76 3.80 15.72
CA ARG A 202 -7.65 2.63 15.64
C ARG A 202 -8.97 2.90 14.88
N PRO A 203 -9.65 4.05 15.03
CA PRO A 203 -10.85 4.35 14.24
C PRO A 203 -10.61 4.43 12.73
N MET A 204 -9.39 4.74 12.29
CA MET A 204 -9.01 4.72 10.87
C MET A 204 -8.98 3.29 10.33
N ARG A 205 -8.48 2.34 11.11
CA ARG A 205 -8.47 0.91 10.72
C ARG A 205 -9.88 0.33 10.70
N ASP A 206 -10.72 0.71 11.66
CA ASP A 206 -12.16 0.40 11.65
C ASP A 206 -12.86 1.01 10.42
N CYS A 207 -12.49 2.23 10.02
CA CYS A 207 -12.96 2.86 8.79
C CYS A 207 -12.57 2.01 7.57
N ILE A 208 -11.30 1.62 7.42
CA ILE A 208 -10.84 0.78 6.29
C ILE A 208 -11.66 -0.51 6.19
N TYR A 209 -11.85 -1.24 7.29
CA TYR A 209 -12.67 -2.46 7.29
C TYR A 209 -14.12 -2.18 6.87
N GLN A 210 -14.78 -1.23 7.52
CA GLN A 210 -16.20 -0.96 7.28
C GLN A 210 -16.44 -0.40 5.88
N TYR A 211 -15.56 0.49 5.41
CA TYR A 211 -15.61 1.09 4.08
C TYR A 211 -15.61 0.01 3.00
N HIS A 212 -14.66 -0.92 3.04
CA HIS A 212 -14.50 -1.92 1.99
C HIS A 212 -15.47 -3.10 2.18
N ARG A 213 -15.44 -3.76 3.35
CA ARG A 213 -16.15 -5.02 3.58
C ARG A 213 -17.64 -4.86 3.78
N LEU A 214 -18.07 -3.80 4.45
CA LEU A 214 -19.48 -3.54 4.74
C LEU A 214 -20.09 -2.51 3.79
N GLY A 215 -19.28 -1.63 3.23
CA GLY A 215 -19.66 -0.65 2.22
C GLY A 215 -19.55 -1.20 0.80
N LEU A 216 -18.37 -1.09 0.19
CA LEU A 216 -18.14 -1.40 -1.22
C LEU A 216 -18.60 -2.81 -1.61
N ASP A 217 -18.22 -3.83 -0.84
CA ASP A 217 -18.57 -5.23 -1.12
C ASP A 217 -20.09 -5.52 -1.05
N LYS A 218 -20.88 -4.58 -0.51
CA LYS A 218 -22.35 -4.65 -0.46
C LYS A 218 -23.03 -3.85 -1.55
N MET A 219 -22.31 -2.98 -2.25
CA MET A 219 -22.93 -2.07 -3.23
C MET A 219 -23.43 -2.77 -4.50
N SER A 220 -22.89 -3.94 -4.86
CA SER A 220 -23.41 -4.71 -6.02
C SER A 220 -24.84 -5.24 -5.79
N GLU A 221 -25.19 -5.53 -4.53
CA GLU A 221 -26.52 -6.03 -4.15
C GLU A 221 -27.42 -4.92 -3.60
N LYS A 222 -26.87 -4.05 -2.74
CA LYS A 222 -27.58 -3.01 -1.99
C LYS A 222 -26.79 -1.69 -1.97
N PRO A 223 -26.84 -0.89 -3.05
CA PRO A 223 -26.09 0.36 -3.17
C PRO A 223 -26.35 1.34 -2.01
N GLU A 224 -27.61 1.53 -1.62
CA GLU A 224 -27.98 2.47 -0.54
C GLU A 224 -27.42 2.06 0.82
N ASP A 225 -27.54 0.78 1.17
CA ASP A 225 -27.00 0.25 2.43
C ASP A 225 -25.47 0.33 2.43
N GLY A 226 -24.83 -0.01 1.30
CA GLY A 226 -23.38 0.12 1.13
C GLY A 226 -22.91 1.57 1.31
N ARG A 227 -23.61 2.55 0.72
CA ARG A 227 -23.27 3.98 0.89
C ARG A 227 -23.41 4.45 2.33
N LYS A 228 -24.47 4.05 3.03
CA LYS A 228 -24.64 4.33 4.47
C LYS A 228 -23.48 3.78 5.30
N GLN A 229 -22.98 2.58 4.96
CA GLN A 229 -21.81 2.01 5.62
C GLN A 229 -20.52 2.79 5.33
N VAL A 230 -20.34 3.27 4.09
CA VAL A 230 -19.22 4.15 3.73
C VAL A 230 -19.29 5.48 4.50
N LEU A 231 -20.46 6.12 4.59
CA LEU A 231 -20.65 7.35 5.36
C LEU A 231 -20.31 7.14 6.84
N SER A 232 -20.86 6.08 7.43
CA SER A 232 -20.57 5.71 8.82
C SER A 232 -19.09 5.38 9.04
N ALA A 233 -18.40 4.83 8.05
CA ALA A 233 -16.97 4.56 8.10
C ALA A 233 -16.17 5.86 8.17
N ILE A 234 -16.39 6.80 7.24
CA ILE A 234 -15.66 8.08 7.20
C ILE A 234 -15.96 8.98 8.42
N GLU A 235 -17.15 8.88 9.02
CA GLU A 235 -17.46 9.58 10.27
C GLU A 235 -16.51 9.20 11.42
N LYS A 236 -15.95 7.98 11.41
CA LYS A 236 -14.97 7.55 12.42
C LYS A 236 -13.67 8.34 12.34
N LEU A 237 -13.35 8.85 11.15
CA LEU A 237 -12.15 9.63 10.92
C LEU A 237 -12.21 11.00 11.60
N THR A 238 -13.40 11.52 11.93
CA THR A 238 -13.54 12.75 12.73
C THR A 238 -12.88 12.61 14.09
N LYS A 239 -12.97 11.43 14.71
CA LYS A 239 -12.33 11.15 16.01
C LYS A 239 -10.80 11.23 15.89
N VAL A 240 -10.24 10.65 14.82
CA VAL A 240 -8.79 10.71 14.56
C VAL A 240 -8.37 12.15 14.29
N HIS A 241 -9.06 12.84 13.39
CA HIS A 241 -8.77 14.22 13.02
C HIS A 241 -8.81 15.18 14.23
N ARG A 242 -9.83 15.08 15.09
CA ARG A 242 -9.94 15.93 16.29
C ARG A 242 -8.87 15.64 17.34
N GLN A 243 -8.36 14.42 17.42
CA GLN A 243 -7.29 14.06 18.37
C GLN A 243 -5.90 14.38 17.83
N ARG A 244 -5.65 14.09 16.56
CA ARG A 244 -4.39 14.34 15.84
C ARG A 244 -4.68 14.75 14.40
N PRO A 245 -4.89 16.05 14.12
CA PRO A 245 -5.15 16.54 12.77
C PRO A 245 -3.89 16.44 11.89
N GLY A 246 -4.07 16.25 10.59
CA GLY A 246 -2.99 16.31 9.61
C GLY A 246 -1.93 15.20 9.72
N THR A 247 -2.30 14.03 10.24
CA THR A 247 -1.40 12.86 10.30
C THR A 247 -1.18 12.27 8.92
N PHE A 248 0.03 11.80 8.65
CA PHE A 248 0.40 11.30 7.33
C PHE A 248 -0.43 10.09 6.87
N ALA A 249 -0.83 9.21 7.80
CA ALA A 249 -1.73 8.09 7.46
C ALA A 249 -3.10 8.59 6.94
N MET A 250 -3.65 9.67 7.51
CA MET A 250 -4.92 10.26 7.05
C MET A 250 -4.78 10.88 5.67
N GLU A 251 -3.67 11.58 5.41
CA GLU A 251 -3.35 12.14 4.09
C GLU A 251 -3.35 11.04 3.02
N LEU A 252 -2.61 9.94 3.25
CA LEU A 252 -2.57 8.82 2.30
C LEU A 252 -3.91 8.13 2.08
N PHE A 253 -4.76 8.08 3.10
CA PHE A 253 -6.12 7.57 2.93
C PHE A 253 -6.91 8.46 1.96
N PHE A 254 -6.90 9.77 2.13
CA PHE A 254 -7.66 10.66 1.24
C PHE A 254 -7.05 10.80 -0.15
N ASP A 255 -5.73 10.69 -0.29
CA ASP A 255 -5.08 10.58 -1.60
C ASP A 255 -5.57 9.36 -2.40
N ALA A 256 -5.85 8.25 -1.72
CA ALA A 256 -6.42 7.06 -2.34
C ALA A 256 -7.94 7.15 -2.55
N LYS A 257 -8.67 7.87 -1.67
CA LYS A 257 -10.14 7.74 -1.53
C LYS A 257 -10.95 8.95 -1.97
N SER A 258 -10.37 10.13 -2.11
CA SER A 258 -11.13 11.37 -2.34
C SER A 258 -11.99 11.32 -3.61
N ASP A 259 -11.49 10.77 -4.72
CA ASP A 259 -12.29 10.59 -5.95
C ASP A 259 -13.35 9.49 -5.83
N GLU A 260 -13.02 8.37 -5.17
CA GLU A 260 -13.98 7.28 -4.91
C GLU A 260 -15.15 7.78 -4.04
N LEU A 261 -14.85 8.57 -3.01
CA LEU A 261 -15.84 9.22 -2.15
C LEU A 261 -16.75 10.18 -2.91
N VAL A 262 -16.19 11.01 -3.80
CA VAL A 262 -16.99 11.90 -4.65
C VAL A 262 -17.96 11.09 -5.51
N ASN A 263 -17.47 10.04 -6.18
CA ASN A 263 -18.31 9.21 -7.06
C ASN A 263 -19.41 8.46 -6.29
N ILE A 264 -19.09 7.98 -5.07
CA ILE A 264 -20.07 7.31 -4.20
C ILE A 264 -21.18 8.28 -3.79
N PHE A 265 -20.83 9.49 -3.35
CA PHE A 265 -21.82 10.43 -2.79
C PHE A 265 -22.50 11.31 -3.85
N SER A 266 -21.99 11.41 -5.07
CA SER A 266 -22.71 12.10 -6.16
C SER A 266 -24.05 11.45 -6.48
N GLU A 267 -24.20 10.14 -6.23
CA GLU A 267 -25.44 9.38 -6.43
C GLU A 267 -26.32 9.30 -5.16
N SER A 268 -25.95 9.97 -4.06
CA SER A 268 -26.67 9.92 -2.80
C SER A 268 -27.82 10.95 -2.72
N PHE A 269 -28.79 10.70 -1.83
CA PHE A 269 -29.87 11.65 -1.53
C PHE A 269 -29.33 12.93 -0.88
N SER A 270 -30.04 14.05 -1.04
CA SER A 270 -29.57 15.38 -0.61
C SER A 270 -29.11 15.45 0.85
N MET A 271 -29.80 14.78 1.77
CA MET A 271 -29.43 14.78 3.19
C MET A 271 -28.15 13.98 3.48
N GLU A 272 -28.02 12.79 2.89
CA GLU A 272 -26.82 11.95 3.02
C GLU A 272 -25.61 12.65 2.41
N ARG A 273 -25.81 13.29 1.25
CA ARG A 273 -24.79 14.08 0.56
C ARG A 273 -24.31 15.25 1.40
N GLN A 274 -25.23 16.01 1.98
CA GLN A 274 -24.90 17.15 2.83
C GLN A 274 -24.06 16.68 4.02
N ARG A 275 -24.45 15.56 4.64
CA ARG A 275 -23.70 14.98 5.74
C ARG A 275 -22.29 14.52 5.32
N ALA A 276 -22.16 13.92 4.15
CA ALA A 276 -20.86 13.53 3.59
C ALA A 276 -19.96 14.76 3.37
N ILE A 277 -20.49 15.85 2.79
CA ILE A 277 -19.75 17.11 2.60
C ILE A 277 -19.26 17.66 3.95
N GLU A 278 -20.13 17.72 4.96
CA GLU A 278 -19.76 18.19 6.31
C GLU A 278 -18.60 17.38 6.90
N VAL A 279 -18.69 16.05 6.83
CA VAL A 279 -17.65 15.17 7.38
C VAL A 279 -16.36 15.32 6.59
N LEU A 280 -16.41 15.25 5.26
CA LEU A 280 -15.24 15.29 4.38
C LEU A 280 -14.50 16.61 4.45
N THR A 281 -15.21 17.74 4.52
CA THR A 281 -14.58 19.07 4.67
C THR A 281 -13.94 19.26 6.05
N GLU A 282 -14.41 18.58 7.09
CA GLU A 282 -13.76 18.55 8.40
C GLU A 282 -12.48 17.70 8.36
N VAL A 283 -12.55 16.47 7.86
CA VAL A 283 -11.44 15.49 8.02
C VAL A 283 -10.37 15.59 6.93
N ASP A 284 -10.72 16.13 5.77
CA ASP A 284 -9.86 16.29 4.60
C ASP A 284 -9.95 17.73 4.04
N PRO A 285 -9.44 18.72 4.79
CA PRO A 285 -9.57 20.12 4.44
C PRO A 285 -8.88 20.48 3.11
N ALA A 286 -7.85 19.72 2.69
CA ALA A 286 -7.13 19.94 1.44
C ALA A 286 -8.00 19.72 0.20
N ASN A 287 -8.99 18.83 0.28
CA ASN A 287 -9.93 18.55 -0.80
C ASN A 287 -11.31 19.20 -0.58
N SER A 288 -11.47 20.11 0.39
CA SER A 288 -12.77 20.73 0.71
C SER A 288 -13.47 21.37 -0.50
N SER A 289 -12.72 22.10 -1.34
CA SER A 289 -13.27 22.70 -2.56
C SER A 289 -13.76 21.64 -3.54
N LYS A 290 -13.00 20.54 -3.72
CA LYS A 290 -13.38 19.41 -4.57
C LYS A 290 -14.69 18.79 -4.10
N TYR A 291 -14.85 18.55 -2.80
CA TYR A 291 -16.09 17.99 -2.24
C TYR A 291 -17.27 18.95 -2.42
N SER A 292 -17.06 20.22 -2.08
CA SER A 292 -18.11 21.24 -2.15
C SER A 292 -18.58 21.44 -3.59
N GLU A 293 -17.66 21.56 -4.55
CA GLU A 293 -18.00 21.74 -5.96
C GLU A 293 -18.66 20.49 -6.54
N LYS A 294 -18.02 19.31 -6.43
CA LYS A 294 -18.49 18.11 -7.12
C LYS A 294 -19.73 17.48 -6.51
N LEU A 295 -20.02 17.73 -5.22
CA LEU A 295 -21.21 17.20 -4.56
C LEU A 295 -22.37 18.22 -4.52
N THR A 296 -22.08 19.52 -4.58
CA THR A 296 -23.13 20.57 -4.64
C THR A 296 -23.54 20.93 -6.08
N GLN A 297 -22.61 20.83 -7.04
CA GLN A 297 -22.96 20.99 -8.46
C GLN A 297 -23.76 19.78 -8.94
N LYS A 298 -25.07 20.01 -8.99
CA LYS A 298 -26.16 19.21 -9.53
C LYS A 298 -25.84 18.28 -10.72
N GLN A 299 -26.62 17.20 -10.81
CA GLN A 299 -27.45 17.01 -12.00
C GLN A 299 -28.77 17.77 -11.81
#